data_AF-A0A7S2R2J9-F1
#
_entry.id   AF-A0A7S2R2J9-F1
#
_cell.length_a   1.000
_cell.length_b   1.000
_cell.length_c   1.000
_cell.angle_alpha   90.00
_cell.angle_beta   90.00
_cell.angle_gamma   90.00
#
_symmetry.space_group_name_H-M   'P 1'
#
loop_
_entity.id
_entity.type
_entity.pdbx_description
1 polymer ?
#
loop_
_entity_poly.entity_id
_entity_poly.type
_entity_poly.pdbx_seq_one_letter_code
_entity_poly.pdbx_strand_id
1 'polypeptide(L)'
;GSLVSSAGFTLPTIDVDTIKLGYPNAMILMEHLQRMGESNACINRRKTVGSSTFLAAACVYDELYKLETDAGFDDEGDIEASVQIIYAIGWTPHESQPQPKERGSAQHKVGEIVEQTKAK
;
A
#
# COMPACT_ATOMS: atom_id res chain seq x y z
N GLY A 1 -7.29 1.42 -10.61
CA GLY A 1 -8.59 0.94 -11.12
C GLY A 1 -8.51 0.47 -12.56
N SER A 2 -8.02 1.32 -13.46
CA SER A 2 -8.03 1.06 -14.91
C SER A 2 -7.33 -0.23 -15.31
N LEU A 3 -6.17 -0.55 -14.72
CA LEU A 3 -5.40 -1.74 -15.12
C LEU A 3 -6.16 -3.06 -14.95
N VAL A 4 -6.82 -3.26 -13.81
CA VAL A 4 -7.61 -4.47 -13.52
C VAL A 4 -8.80 -4.58 -14.48
N SER A 5 -9.46 -3.45 -14.76
CA SER A 5 -10.56 -3.40 -15.73
C SER A 5 -10.07 -3.64 -17.17
N SER A 6 -8.90 -3.13 -17.53
CA SER A 6 -8.27 -3.36 -18.84
C SER A 6 -7.79 -4.80 -19.03
N ALA A 7 -7.48 -5.51 -17.94
CA ALA A 7 -7.15 -6.94 -17.97
C ALA A 7 -8.38 -7.85 -18.17
N GLY A 8 -9.59 -7.29 -18.26
CA GLY A 8 -10.82 -8.04 -18.57
C GLY A 8 -11.60 -8.52 -17.34
N PHE A 9 -11.24 -8.08 -16.13
CA PHE A 9 -12.00 -8.36 -14.92
C PHE A 9 -13.13 -7.34 -14.72
N THR A 10 -14.26 -7.80 -14.22
CA THR A 10 -15.42 -6.97 -13.83
C THR A 10 -15.46 -6.78 -12.32
N LEU A 11 -16.19 -5.74 -11.88
CA LEU A 11 -16.35 -5.38 -10.46
C LEU A 11 -15.00 -5.23 -9.73
N PRO A 12 -14.06 -4.39 -10.22
CA PRO A 12 -12.76 -4.24 -9.57
C PRO A 12 -12.89 -3.51 -8.23
N THR A 13 -12.38 -4.13 -7.17
CA THR A 13 -12.19 -3.49 -5.87
C THR A 13 -10.70 -3.37 -5.62
N ILE A 14 -10.23 -2.16 -5.37
CA ILE A 14 -8.82 -1.88 -5.06
C ILE A 14 -8.78 -1.18 -3.71
N ASP A 15 -7.97 -1.72 -2.82
CA ASP A 15 -7.74 -1.20 -1.48
C ASP A 15 -6.25 -1.13 -1.19
N VAL A 16 -5.85 -0.22 -0.31
CA VAL A 16 -4.44 0.00 0.04
C VAL A 16 -4.29 0.14 1.54
N ASP A 17 -3.59 -0.81 2.14
CA ASP A 17 -3.20 -0.76 3.55
C ASP A 17 -1.77 -0.26 3.66
N THR A 18 -1.52 0.70 4.57
CA THR A 18 -0.17 1.14 4.92
C THR A 18 0.16 0.68 6.32
N ILE A 19 1.24 -0.10 6.45
CA ILE A 19 1.71 -0.65 7.71
C ILE A 19 3.09 -0.07 8.01
N LYS A 20 3.25 0.47 9.21
CA LYS A 20 4.54 0.88 9.77
C LYS A 20 5.15 -0.28 10.53
N LEU A 21 6.39 -0.63 10.23
CA LEU A 21 7.15 -1.70 10.84
C LEU A 21 8.36 -1.11 11.58
N GLY A 22 8.58 -1.53 12.81
CA GLY A 22 9.82 -1.25 13.53
C GLY A 22 10.90 -2.28 13.19
N TYR A 23 12.13 -1.82 12.96
CA TYR A 23 13.30 -2.65 12.73
C TYR A 23 14.44 -2.23 13.67
N PRO A 24 15.23 -3.17 14.22
CA PRO A 24 16.30 -2.81 15.17
C PRO A 24 17.48 -2.04 14.58
N ASN A 25 17.71 -2.14 13.27
CA ASN A 25 18.71 -1.34 12.56
C ASN A 25 18.55 -1.46 11.04
N ALA A 26 19.18 -0.52 10.32
CA ALA A 26 19.17 -0.47 8.86
C ALA A 26 19.80 -1.70 8.18
N MET A 27 20.75 -2.39 8.83
CA MET A 27 21.39 -3.57 8.24
C MET A 27 20.43 -4.76 8.16
N ILE A 28 19.65 -4.99 9.21
CA ILE A 28 18.60 -6.04 9.25
C ILE A 28 17.51 -5.72 8.22
N LEU A 29 17.09 -4.46 8.14
CA LEU A 29 16.13 -4.02 7.13
C LEU A 29 16.64 -4.33 5.71
N MET A 30 17.88 -3.98 5.40
CA MET A 30 18.49 -4.23 4.08
C MET A 30 18.60 -5.73 3.77
N GLU A 31 18.95 -6.57 4.77
CA GLU A 31 18.96 -8.03 4.59
C GLU A 31 17.56 -8.57 4.26
N HIS A 32 16.53 -8.09 4.95
CA HIS A 32 15.15 -8.51 4.69
C HIS A 32 14.68 -8.08 3.29
N LEU A 33 14.95 -6.84 2.88
CA LEU A 33 14.65 -6.37 1.52
C LEU A 33 15.35 -7.22 0.46
N GLN A 34 16.60 -7.61 0.70
CA GLN A 34 17.34 -8.50 -0.20
C GLN A 34 16.66 -9.87 -0.30
N ARG A 35 16.22 -10.45 0.81
CA ARG A 35 15.51 -11.75 0.84
C ARG A 35 14.12 -11.66 0.21
N MET A 36 13.45 -10.51 0.29
CA MET A 36 12.17 -10.24 -0.38
C MET A 36 12.32 -10.04 -1.89
N GLY A 37 13.55 -9.88 -2.41
CA GLY A 37 13.80 -9.62 -3.82
C GLY A 37 13.70 -8.13 -4.20
N GLU A 38 13.54 -7.24 -3.21
CA GLU A 38 13.44 -5.78 -3.37
C GLU A 38 14.82 -5.11 -3.54
N SER A 39 15.75 -5.83 -4.17
CA SER A 39 17.05 -5.28 -4.54
C SER A 39 16.93 -4.38 -5.77
N ASN A 40 17.80 -3.38 -5.86
CA ASN A 40 17.83 -2.41 -6.96
C ASN A 40 17.76 -3.07 -8.36
N ALA A 41 16.66 -2.92 -9.09
CA ALA A 41 16.43 -3.56 -10.39
C ALA A 41 17.01 -2.78 -11.60
N CYS A 42 17.70 -1.66 -11.39
CA CYS A 42 18.21 -0.83 -12.48
C CYS A 42 19.30 -1.53 -13.29
N ILE A 43 19.19 -1.46 -14.63
CA ILE A 43 20.15 -2.07 -15.57
C ILE A 43 21.57 -1.51 -15.38
N ASN A 44 21.70 -0.19 -15.19
CA ASN A 44 22.98 0.49 -15.03
C ASN A 44 23.44 0.61 -13.56
N ARG A 45 23.00 -0.31 -12.70
CA ARG A 45 23.39 -0.30 -11.28
C ARG A 45 24.87 -0.65 -11.11
N ARG A 46 25.50 -0.10 -10.08
CA ARG A 46 26.82 -0.58 -9.64
C ARG A 46 26.66 -2.01 -9.12
N LYS A 47 27.48 -2.93 -9.62
CA LYS A 47 27.45 -4.36 -9.22
C LYS A 47 27.88 -4.58 -7.77
N THR A 48 28.78 -3.73 -7.28
CA THR A 48 29.35 -3.81 -5.93
C THR A 48 29.39 -2.43 -5.31
N VAL A 49 29.07 -2.36 -4.03
CA VAL A 49 29.16 -1.17 -3.19
C VAL A 49 30.12 -1.48 -2.04
N GLY A 50 30.94 -0.52 -1.65
CA GLY A 50 31.91 -0.71 -0.56
C GLY A 50 31.22 -0.75 0.81
N SER A 51 31.80 -1.48 1.76
CA SER A 51 31.27 -1.58 3.13
C SER A 51 31.18 -0.23 3.84
N SER A 52 32.08 0.71 3.54
CA SER A 52 32.03 2.08 4.09
C SER A 52 30.78 2.84 3.67
N THR A 53 30.29 2.61 2.44
CA THR A 53 29.05 3.23 1.96
C THR A 53 27.84 2.66 2.68
N PHE A 54 27.80 1.35 2.93
CA PHE A 54 26.73 0.73 3.72
C PHE A 54 26.72 1.24 5.15
N LEU A 55 27.89 1.38 5.78
CA LEU A 55 28.00 1.92 7.13
C LEU A 55 27.52 3.38 7.20
N ALA A 56 27.98 4.22 6.27
CA ALA A 56 27.55 5.62 6.20
C ALA A 56 26.03 5.72 5.95
N ALA A 57 25.48 4.87 5.07
CA ALA A 57 24.05 4.82 4.82
C ALA A 57 23.27 4.40 6.05
N ALA A 58 23.75 3.42 6.82
CA ALA A 58 23.10 2.97 8.06
C ALA A 58 23.07 4.09 9.11
N CYS A 59 24.16 4.83 9.30
CA CYS A 59 24.20 5.97 10.23
C CYS A 59 23.20 7.08 9.82
N VAL A 60 23.17 7.43 8.54
CA VAL A 60 22.22 8.44 8.04
C VAL A 60 20.77 7.96 8.16
N TYR A 61 20.52 6.67 7.93
CA TYR A 61 19.19 6.09 8.02
C TYR A 61 18.66 6.14 9.46
N ASP A 62 19.52 5.84 10.44
CA ASP A 62 19.21 5.92 11.87
C ASP A 62 18.84 7.34 12.31
N GLU A 63 19.50 8.38 11.78
CA GLU A 63 19.16 9.77 12.10
C GLU A 63 17.82 10.22 11.49
N LEU A 64 17.48 9.74 10.30
CA LEU A 64 16.34 10.22 9.53
C LEU A 64 15.02 9.47 9.83
N TYR A 65 15.10 8.20 10.20
CA TYR A 65 13.94 7.30 10.24
C TYR A 65 13.77 6.63 11.59
N LYS A 66 14.00 7.35 12.69
CA LYS A 66 13.74 6.83 14.05
C LYS A 66 12.26 6.49 14.21
N LEU A 67 11.99 5.36 14.87
CA LEU A 67 10.63 4.95 15.19
C LEU A 67 10.02 5.91 16.21
N GLU A 68 8.93 6.55 15.82
CA GLU A 68 8.11 7.36 16.71
C GLU A 68 7.06 6.47 17.39
N THR A 69 7.12 6.34 18.72
CA THR A 69 6.09 5.65 19.51
C THR A 69 5.21 6.64 20.26
N ASP A 70 4.01 6.22 20.68
CA ASP A 70 3.06 7.06 21.43
C ASP A 70 3.64 7.58 22.77
N ALA A 71 4.74 6.99 23.26
CA ALA A 71 5.46 7.41 24.46
C ALA A 71 6.70 8.30 24.17
N GLY A 72 6.98 8.62 22.90
CA GLY A 72 8.20 9.31 22.47
C GLY A 72 9.05 8.45 21.54
N PHE A 73 10.26 8.90 21.22
CA PHE A 73 11.24 8.07 20.51
C PHE A 73 11.64 6.89 21.39
N ASP A 74 11.72 5.69 20.81
CA ASP A 74 12.22 4.53 21.54
C ASP A 74 13.73 4.70 21.80
N ASP A 75 14.15 4.58 23.06
CA ASP A 75 15.55 4.67 23.46
C ASP A 75 16.37 3.46 22.94
N GLU A 76 15.71 2.40 22.47
CA GLU A 76 16.36 1.21 21.89
C GLU A 76 16.81 1.35 20.43
N GLY A 77 16.58 2.51 19.78
CA GLY A 77 17.17 2.79 18.46
C GLY A 77 16.53 2.01 17.31
N ASP A 78 15.21 1.84 17.37
CA ASP A 78 14.45 1.25 16.28
C ASP A 78 14.26 2.24 15.12
N ILE A 79 14.36 1.74 13.90
CA ILE A 79 14.06 2.47 12.67
C ILE A 79 12.67 2.11 12.14
N GLU A 80 11.95 3.08 11.61
CA GLU A 80 10.63 2.89 10.99
C GLU A 80 10.77 2.56 9.49
N ALA A 81 10.17 1.45 9.06
CA ALA A 81 9.96 1.11 7.66
C ALA A 81 8.46 1.06 7.35
N SER A 82 8.02 1.85 6.37
CA SER A 82 6.63 1.82 5.90
C SER A 82 6.48 0.88 4.70
N VAL A 83 5.53 -0.05 4.78
CA VAL A 83 5.16 -0.96 3.69
C VAL A 83 3.72 -0.70 3.28
N GLN A 84 3.46 -0.70 1.97
CA GLN A 84 2.11 -0.60 1.42
C GLN A 84 1.70 -1.93 0.81
N ILE A 85 0.55 -2.43 1.23
CA ILE A 85 -0.07 -3.64 0.69
C ILE A 85 -1.25 -3.20 -0.18
N ILE A 86 -1.15 -3.50 -1.47
CA ILE A 86 -2.20 -3.16 -2.45
C ILE A 86 -3.01 -4.41 -2.72
N TYR A 87 -4.30 -4.37 -2.38
CA TYR A 87 -5.24 -5.44 -2.71
C TYR A 87 -5.96 -5.06 -4.00
N ALA A 88 -5.96 -5.99 -4.95
CA ALA A 88 -6.72 -5.87 -6.18
C ALA A 88 -7.56 -7.13 -6.37
N ILE A 89 -8.87 -6.97 -6.24
CA ILE A 89 -9.85 -8.05 -6.42
C ILE A 89 -10.65 -7.74 -7.68
N GLY A 90 -10.81 -8.73 -8.54
CA GLY A 90 -11.61 -8.65 -9.74
C GLY A 90 -12.28 -9.98 -10.04
N TRP A 91 -13.44 -9.92 -10.67
CA TRP A 91 -14.24 -11.10 -11.00
C TRP A 91 -14.16 -11.39 -12.49
N THR A 92 -14.22 -12.68 -12.85
CA THR A 92 -14.45 -13.05 -14.25
C THR A 92 -15.85 -12.58 -14.66
N PRO A 93 -16.02 -12.01 -15.87
CA PRO A 93 -17.34 -11.61 -16.36
C PRO A 93 -18.35 -12.76 -16.33
N HIS A 94 -19.55 -12.50 -15.82
CA HIS A 94 -20.64 -13.47 -15.79
C HIS A 94 -22.00 -12.78 -16.00
N GLU A 95 -22.93 -13.42 -16.68
CA GLU A 95 -24.24 -12.85 -17.05
C GLU A 95 -25.10 -12.48 -15.83
N SER A 96 -24.93 -13.19 -14.72
CA SER A 96 -25.66 -12.90 -13.48
C SER A 96 -25.15 -11.65 -12.73
N GLN A 97 -24.11 -10.99 -13.24
CA GLN A 97 -23.57 -9.79 -12.59
C GLN A 97 -24.50 -8.59 -12.81
N PRO A 98 -24.66 -7.73 -11.79
CA PRO A 98 -25.52 -6.56 -11.89
C PRO A 98 -25.00 -5.62 -12.98
N GLN A 99 -25.83 -5.40 -14.00
CA GLN A 99 -25.56 -4.43 -15.05
C GLN A 99 -26.06 -3.04 -14.64
N PRO A 100 -25.33 -1.96 -14.99
CA PRO A 100 -25.83 -0.62 -14.79
C PRO A 100 -27.17 -0.45 -15.52
N LYS A 101 -28.17 0.12 -14.85
CA LYS A 101 -29.44 0.48 -15.51
C LYS A 101 -29.21 1.56 -16.55
N GLU A 102 -30.10 1.63 -17.53
CA GLU A 102 -30.07 2.69 -18.54
C GLU A 102 -30.15 4.08 -17.92
N ARG A 103 -29.40 5.03 -18.48
CA ARG A 103 -29.47 6.43 -18.04
C ARG A 103 -30.90 6.94 -18.18
N GLY A 104 -31.42 7.54 -17.11
CA GLY A 104 -32.79 8.08 -17.07
C GLY A 104 -33.84 7.12 -16.53
N SER A 105 -33.49 5.88 -16.16
CA SER A 105 -34.43 4.90 -15.61
C SER A 105 -34.78 5.11 -14.12
N ALA A 106 -34.56 6.31 -13.57
CA ALA A 106 -34.81 6.59 -12.15
C ALA A 106 -36.31 6.77 -11.91
N GLN A 107 -36.93 5.87 -11.15
CA GLN A 107 -38.37 5.90 -10.84
C GLN A 107 -38.70 6.75 -9.60
N HIS A 108 -37.73 6.98 -8.71
CA HIS A 108 -37.92 7.69 -7.45
C HIS A 108 -36.92 8.83 -7.32
N LYS A 109 -37.35 9.96 -6.75
CA LYS A 109 -36.46 11.07 -6.41
C LYS A 109 -35.66 10.70 -5.16
N VAL A 110 -34.34 10.92 -5.21
CA VAL A 110 -33.42 10.61 -4.09
C VAL A 110 -33.84 11.31 -2.79
N GLY A 111 -34.44 12.52 -2.87
CA GLY A 111 -34.90 13.28 -1.71
C GLY A 111 -36.01 12.59 -0.90
N GLU A 112 -36.90 11.84 -1.54
CA GLU A 112 -38.01 11.14 -0.86
C GLU A 112 -37.52 9.95 -0.02
N ILE A 113 -36.44 9.31 -0.45
CA ILE A 113 -35.83 8.16 0.22
C ILE A 113 -35.12 8.59 1.52
N VAL A 114 -34.48 9.77 1.50
CA VAL A 114 -33.76 10.32 2.65
C VAL A 114 -34.72 10.71 3.79
N GLU A 115 -35.90 11.25 3.48
CA GLU A 115 -36.89 11.60 4.51
C GLU A 115 -37.54 10.37 5.15
N GLN A 116 -37.83 9.31 4.37
CA GLN A 116 -38.35 8.05 4.91
C GLN A 116 -37.38 7.35 5.86
N THR A 117 -36.08 7.56 5.69
CA THR A 117 -35.05 6.94 6.54
C THR A 117 -34.86 7.68 7.86
N LYS A 118 -35.17 9.00 7.90
CA LYS A 118 -35.17 9.81 9.14
C LYS A 118 -36.43 9.62 9.99
N ALA A 119 -37.53 9.16 9.41
CA ALA A 119 -38.80 8.96 10.09
C ALA A 119 -38.89 7.60 10.82
N LYS A 120 -37.83 6.78 10.79
CA LYS A 120 -37.74 5.46 11.40
C LYS A 120 -36.62 5.43 12.42
#